data_AF-Q2PZX4-F1
#
_entry.id   AF-Q2PZX4-F1
#
_cell.length_a   1.000
_cell.length_b   1.000
_cell.length_c   1.000
_cell.angle_alpha   90.00
_cell.angle_beta   90.00
_cell.angle_gamma   90.00
#
_symmetry.space_group_name_H-M   'P 1'
#
loop_
_entity.id
_entity.type
_entity.pdbx_description
1 polymer ?
#
loop_
_entity_poly.entity_id
_entity_poly.type
_entity_poly.pdbx_seq_one_letter_code
_entity_poly.pdbx_strand_id
1 'polypeptide(L)'
;VTVLFGTETGNAEMVADDIASALGEFDIEATVVGMEDFDVADLAASGTVVLVTSTYGEGELPATTQPFFDAMKAAEPDLTGLRFGAFGLGDSTYDTYNNAIDILVGAVTDAGATQVGATGRHDAASFQPADGPVAEWAKQFAEALSDRTRRGGHEMTAASIDRELVPWSDPEFRNNPYPWYRRLQQDHPVHKLEDGTYLVSRYADVSHFAKLPIMSVEPR
;
A
#
# COMPACT_ATOMS: atom_id res chain seq x y z
N VAL A 1 5.06 -0.51 0.62
CA VAL A 1 4.45 -1.11 1.83
C VAL A 1 5.48 -1.08 2.94
N THR A 2 5.09 -0.81 4.18
CA THR A 2 6.01 -0.88 5.33
C THR A 2 5.70 -2.12 6.15
N VAL A 3 6.66 -3.02 6.34
CA VAL A 3 6.53 -4.21 7.17
C VAL A 3 7.14 -3.91 8.53
N LEU A 4 6.31 -3.84 9.56
CA LEU A 4 6.73 -3.61 10.94
C LEU A 4 6.82 -4.95 11.65
N PHE A 5 7.95 -5.24 12.27
CA PHE A 5 8.13 -6.50 13.00
C PHE A 5 8.48 -6.29 14.47
N GLY A 6 8.02 -7.23 15.29
CA GLY A 6 8.38 -7.32 16.70
C GLY A 6 8.67 -8.76 17.10
N THR A 7 9.80 -8.97 17.77
CA THR A 7 10.42 -10.28 17.95
C THR A 7 11.18 -10.37 19.27
N GLU A 8 11.25 -11.56 19.86
CA GLU A 8 12.17 -11.86 20.98
C GLU A 8 13.47 -12.50 20.50
N THR A 9 13.38 -13.47 19.57
CA THR A 9 14.51 -14.31 19.16
C THR A 9 14.85 -14.20 17.67
N GLY A 10 14.32 -13.20 16.97
CA GLY A 10 14.59 -12.96 15.54
C GLY A 10 13.67 -13.69 14.56
N ASN A 11 12.77 -14.59 15.01
CA ASN A 11 11.91 -15.33 14.09
C ASN A 11 10.92 -14.44 13.32
N ALA A 12 10.32 -13.45 13.98
CA ALA A 12 9.38 -12.55 13.31
C ALA A 12 10.08 -11.58 12.34
N GLU A 13 11.37 -11.28 12.56
CA GLU A 13 12.20 -10.50 11.63
C GLU A 13 12.43 -11.27 10.33
N MET A 14 12.85 -12.54 10.42
CA MET A 14 12.99 -13.41 9.24
C MET A 14 11.68 -13.54 8.45
N VAL A 15 10.55 -13.70 9.16
CA VAL A 15 9.22 -13.73 8.50
C VAL A 15 8.89 -12.40 7.84
N ALA A 16 9.28 -11.26 8.42
CA ALA A 16 9.06 -9.95 7.81
C ALA A 16 9.88 -9.76 6.52
N ASP A 17 11.13 -10.23 6.50
CA ASP A 17 11.97 -10.28 5.30
C ASP A 17 11.39 -11.21 4.22
N ASP A 18 10.89 -12.38 4.62
CA ASP A 18 10.24 -13.32 3.71
C ASP A 18 8.95 -12.72 3.12
N ILE A 19 8.15 -12.02 3.93
CA ILE A 19 6.96 -11.29 3.46
C ILE A 19 7.37 -10.20 2.46
N ALA A 20 8.38 -9.39 2.78
CA ALA A 20 8.84 -8.32 1.89
C ALA A 20 9.32 -8.88 0.55
N SER A 21 10.06 -9.99 0.58
CA SER A 21 10.54 -10.69 -0.61
C SER A 21 9.38 -11.25 -1.44
N ALA A 22 8.42 -11.92 -0.80
CA ALA A 22 7.24 -12.49 -1.46
C ALA A 22 6.34 -11.41 -2.09
N LEU A 23 6.19 -10.25 -1.46
CA LEU A 23 5.46 -9.11 -2.03
C LEU A 23 6.16 -8.54 -3.27
N GLY A 24 7.50 -8.60 -3.32
CA GLY A 24 8.28 -8.20 -4.49
C GLY A 24 7.94 -9.00 -5.76
N GLU A 25 7.50 -10.26 -5.63
CA GLU A 25 7.04 -11.07 -6.77
C GLU A 25 5.75 -10.52 -7.42
N PHE A 26 5.04 -9.64 -6.72
CA PHE A 26 3.81 -8.97 -7.18
C PHE A 26 4.03 -7.48 -7.52
N ASP A 27 5.29 -7.06 -7.75
CA ASP A 27 5.68 -5.66 -7.99
C ASP A 27 5.31 -4.72 -6.83
N ILE A 28 5.23 -5.24 -5.60
CA ILE A 28 4.96 -4.46 -4.39
C ILE A 28 6.28 -4.28 -3.63
N GLU A 29 6.85 -3.08 -3.71
CA GLU A 29 8.03 -2.72 -2.92
C GLU A 29 7.68 -2.64 -1.43
N ALA A 30 8.46 -3.33 -0.61
CA ALA A 30 8.29 -3.40 0.83
C ALA A 30 9.58 -3.03 1.57
N THR A 31 9.46 -2.22 2.63
CA THR A 31 10.56 -1.88 3.54
C THR A 31 10.30 -2.52 4.90
N VAL A 32 11.30 -3.20 5.46
CA VAL A 32 11.20 -3.87 6.76
C VAL A 32 11.79 -2.96 7.84
N VAL A 33 11.05 -2.77 8.95
CA VAL A 33 11.45 -1.91 10.08
C VAL A 33 11.03 -2.56 11.40
N GLY A 34 11.91 -2.54 12.41
CA GLY A 34 11.58 -2.99 13.75
C GLY A 34 10.57 -2.05 14.41
N MET A 35 9.59 -2.58 15.13
CA MET A 35 8.58 -1.78 15.82
C MET A 35 9.18 -0.85 16.89
N GLU A 36 10.29 -1.26 17.52
CA GLU A 36 11.03 -0.44 18.48
C GLU A 36 11.71 0.80 17.88
N ASP A 37 11.97 0.77 16.58
CA ASP A 37 12.62 1.86 15.83
C ASP A 37 11.61 2.70 15.01
N PHE A 38 10.32 2.38 15.07
CA PHE A 38 9.29 3.05 14.28
C PHE A 38 8.48 4.06 15.10
N ASP A 39 8.36 5.28 14.61
CA ASP A 39 7.51 6.30 15.24
C ASP A 39 6.04 6.10 14.85
N VAL A 40 5.18 5.88 15.84
CA VAL A 40 3.73 5.70 15.66
C VAL A 40 3.06 6.88 14.97
N ALA A 41 3.64 8.09 15.04
CA ALA A 41 3.16 9.26 14.33
C ALA A 41 3.22 9.10 12.79
N ASP A 42 4.14 8.27 12.30
CA ASP A 42 4.33 8.03 10.86
C ASP A 42 3.36 6.96 10.29
N LEU A 43 2.57 6.29 11.14
CA LEU A 43 1.60 5.28 10.69
C LEU A 43 0.56 5.88 9.74
N ALA A 44 0.01 7.04 10.06
CA ALA A 44 -1.01 7.68 9.23
C ALA A 44 -0.49 8.03 7.82
N ALA A 45 0.80 8.33 7.69
CA ALA A 45 1.45 8.64 6.42
C ALA A 45 1.87 7.40 5.63
N SER A 46 1.94 6.23 6.26
CA SER A 46 2.52 5.01 5.67
C SER A 46 1.66 4.37 4.58
N GLY A 47 0.35 4.68 4.53
CA GLY A 47 -0.61 4.26 3.50
C GLY A 47 -0.96 2.76 3.52
N THR A 48 0.01 1.86 3.58
CA THR A 48 -0.18 0.41 3.78
C THR A 48 0.95 -0.18 4.61
N VAL A 49 0.58 -0.80 5.73
CA VAL A 49 1.49 -1.42 6.69
C VAL A 49 1.22 -2.92 6.78
N VAL A 50 2.24 -3.72 7.10
CA VAL A 50 2.07 -5.12 7.51
C VAL A 50 2.64 -5.26 8.91
N LEU A 51 1.82 -5.75 9.85
CA LEU A 51 2.24 -6.00 11.24
C LEU A 51 2.68 -7.45 11.38
N VAL A 52 3.89 -7.68 11.87
CA VAL A 52 4.44 -9.01 12.12
C VAL A 52 4.87 -9.11 13.57
N THR A 53 4.34 -10.05 14.34
CA THR A 53 4.80 -10.24 15.73
C THR A 53 4.73 -11.68 16.19
N SER A 54 5.71 -12.08 17.01
CA SER A 54 5.66 -13.34 17.75
C SER A 54 4.87 -13.19 19.04
N THR A 55 4.22 -14.25 19.50
CA THR A 55 3.63 -14.27 20.85
C THR A 55 4.62 -14.83 21.86
N TYR A 56 4.75 -14.19 23.02
CA TYR A 56 5.66 -14.61 24.07
C TYR A 56 4.94 -14.85 25.41
N GLY A 57 5.54 -15.67 26.28
CA GLY A 57 5.03 -15.95 27.62
C GLY A 57 3.57 -16.43 27.62
N GLU A 58 2.74 -15.75 28.41
CA GLU A 58 1.30 -16.05 28.60
C GLU A 58 0.43 -15.32 27.57
N GLY A 59 0.89 -15.22 26.31
CA GLY A 59 0.16 -14.50 25.26
C GLY A 59 0.51 -13.03 25.10
N GLU A 60 1.65 -12.62 25.64
CA GLU A 60 2.08 -11.22 25.72
C GLU A 60 2.77 -10.78 24.42
N LEU A 61 2.82 -9.46 24.24
CA LEU A 61 3.62 -8.82 23.20
C LEU A 61 5.12 -8.98 23.55
N PRO A 62 5.99 -9.19 22.55
CA PRO A 62 7.43 -9.11 22.73
C PRO A 62 7.87 -7.76 23.31
N ALA A 63 8.97 -7.73 24.03
CA ALA A 63 9.62 -6.54 24.55
C ALA A 63 9.97 -5.52 23.46
N THR A 64 10.23 -5.97 22.23
CA THR A 64 10.48 -5.09 21.07
C THR A 64 9.18 -4.59 20.42
N THR A 65 8.02 -5.15 20.79
CA THR A 65 6.68 -4.74 20.34
C THR A 65 5.99 -3.84 21.37
N GLN A 66 6.23 -4.08 22.65
CA GLN A 66 5.54 -3.40 23.76
C GLN A 66 5.66 -1.86 23.69
N PRO A 67 6.84 -1.25 23.43
CA PRO A 67 6.96 0.20 23.34
C PRO A 67 6.12 0.82 22.22
N PHE A 68 6.06 0.16 21.06
CA PHE A 68 5.22 0.58 19.93
C PHE A 68 3.73 0.54 20.30
N PHE A 69 3.29 -0.54 20.96
CA PHE A 69 1.91 -0.67 21.42
C PHE A 69 1.54 0.39 22.46
N ASP A 70 2.42 0.62 23.44
CA ASP A 70 2.20 1.64 24.47
C ASP A 70 2.15 3.05 23.88
N ALA A 71 3.04 3.35 22.93
CA ALA A 71 3.04 4.62 22.20
C ALA A 71 1.76 4.81 21.38
N MET A 72 1.28 3.75 20.70
CA MET A 72 0.01 3.74 20.00
C MET A 72 -1.17 4.05 20.93
N LYS A 73 -1.22 3.40 22.09
CA LYS A 73 -2.26 3.61 23.11
C LYS A 73 -2.20 5.00 23.74
N ALA A 74 -1.03 5.59 23.86
CA ALA A 74 -0.85 6.92 24.43
C ALA A 74 -1.16 8.04 23.42
N ALA A 75 -0.78 7.86 22.16
CA ALA A 75 -0.98 8.85 21.10
C ALA A 75 -2.40 8.85 20.53
N GLU A 76 -3.09 7.70 20.56
CA GLU A 76 -4.41 7.50 19.96
C GLU A 76 -4.51 8.11 18.54
N PRO A 77 -3.60 7.75 17.61
CA PRO A 77 -3.55 8.38 16.30
C PRO A 77 -4.80 8.04 15.50
N ASP A 78 -5.29 8.99 14.70
CA ASP A 78 -6.31 8.71 13.70
C ASP A 78 -5.68 7.98 12.52
N LEU A 79 -5.95 6.68 12.42
CA LEU A 79 -5.48 5.82 11.34
C LEU A 79 -6.54 5.64 10.25
N THR A 80 -7.55 6.51 10.20
CA THR A 80 -8.53 6.53 9.12
C THR A 80 -7.83 6.67 7.76
N GLY A 81 -7.95 5.64 6.94
CA GLY A 81 -7.31 5.57 5.62
C GLY A 81 -6.02 4.75 5.58
N LEU A 82 -5.44 4.42 6.74
CA LEU A 82 -4.38 3.41 6.82
C LEU A 82 -4.96 2.03 6.49
N ARG A 83 -4.27 1.32 5.61
CA ARG A 83 -4.54 -0.09 5.32
C ARG A 83 -3.51 -0.93 6.02
N PHE A 84 -3.89 -2.09 6.54
CA PHE A 84 -2.92 -2.99 7.13
C PHE A 84 -3.15 -4.47 6.84
N GLY A 85 -2.05 -5.23 6.75
CA GLY A 85 -2.01 -6.68 6.86
C GLY A 85 -1.47 -7.09 8.23
N ALA A 86 -1.69 -8.34 8.62
CA ALA A 86 -1.21 -8.86 9.88
C ALA A 86 -0.74 -10.31 9.71
N PHE A 87 0.42 -10.64 10.29
CA PHE A 87 0.96 -11.98 10.32
C PHE A 87 1.52 -12.28 11.72
N GLY A 88 0.97 -13.29 12.38
CA GLY A 88 1.41 -13.71 13.70
C GLY A 88 2.29 -14.96 13.66
N LEU A 89 3.23 -15.03 14.59
CA LEU A 89 3.91 -16.27 14.93
C LEU A 89 3.49 -16.69 16.33
N GLY A 90 3.15 -17.96 16.51
CA GLY A 90 2.78 -18.51 17.80
C GLY A 90 2.87 -20.02 17.80
N ASP A 91 2.49 -20.62 18.92
CA ASP A 91 2.57 -22.05 19.15
C ASP A 91 1.23 -22.54 19.70
N SER A 92 0.56 -23.43 18.97
CA SER A 92 -0.78 -23.91 19.31
C SER A 92 -0.82 -24.85 20.52
N THR A 93 0.34 -25.23 21.07
CA THR A 93 0.42 -25.94 22.35
C THR A 93 0.11 -25.03 23.55
N TYR A 94 0.11 -23.71 23.34
CA TYR A 94 -0.28 -22.71 24.34
C TYR A 94 -1.71 -22.23 24.09
N ASP A 95 -2.45 -21.99 25.17
CA ASP A 95 -3.83 -21.48 25.09
C ASP A 95 -3.92 -20.09 24.45
N THR A 96 -2.81 -19.34 24.46
CA THR A 96 -2.70 -17.98 23.93
C THR A 96 -2.10 -17.93 22.52
N TYR A 97 -2.38 -18.97 21.71
CA TYR A 97 -1.93 -19.09 20.34
C TYR A 97 -2.10 -17.81 19.52
N ASN A 98 -0.99 -17.19 19.12
CA ASN A 98 -0.95 -15.98 18.30
C ASN A 98 -1.69 -14.76 18.94
N ASN A 99 -1.82 -14.71 20.27
CA ASN A 99 -2.55 -13.62 20.93
C ASN A 99 -1.91 -12.23 20.71
N ALA A 100 -0.57 -12.17 20.58
CA ALA A 100 0.14 -10.90 20.38
C ALA A 100 -0.30 -10.17 19.10
N ILE A 101 -0.49 -10.90 17.99
CA ILE A 101 -0.94 -10.28 16.74
C ILE A 101 -2.39 -9.80 16.86
N ASP A 102 -3.23 -10.50 17.62
CA ASP A 102 -4.62 -10.10 17.83
C ASP A 102 -4.74 -8.81 18.64
N ILE A 103 -3.86 -8.64 19.64
CA ILE A 103 -3.75 -7.39 20.41
C ILE A 103 -3.40 -6.21 19.46
N LEU A 104 -2.40 -6.38 18.60
CA LEU A 104 -1.99 -5.33 17.65
C LEU A 104 -3.09 -5.02 16.63
N VAL A 105 -3.70 -6.05 16.04
CA VAL A 105 -4.82 -5.92 15.10
C VAL A 105 -5.96 -5.13 15.73
N GLY A 106 -6.32 -5.46 16.99
CA GLY A 106 -7.33 -4.72 17.74
C GLY A 106 -6.98 -3.25 17.90
N ALA A 107 -5.76 -2.95 18.36
CA ALA A 107 -5.34 -1.57 18.59
C ALA A 107 -5.35 -0.70 17.33
N VAL A 108 -4.85 -1.20 16.19
CA VAL A 108 -4.87 -0.40 14.94
C VAL A 108 -6.27 -0.30 14.34
N THR A 109 -7.12 -1.32 14.54
CA THR A 109 -8.52 -1.29 14.08
C THR A 109 -9.35 -0.30 14.90
N ASP A 110 -9.17 -0.28 16.23
CA ASP A 110 -9.81 0.68 17.14
C ASP A 110 -9.41 2.12 16.80
N ALA A 111 -8.18 2.32 16.30
CA ALA A 111 -7.67 3.59 15.80
C ALA A 111 -8.14 3.97 14.38
N GLY A 112 -8.96 3.13 13.72
CA GLY A 112 -9.58 3.42 12.42
C GLY A 112 -8.88 2.81 11.20
N ALA A 113 -7.81 2.03 11.38
CA ALA A 113 -7.15 1.36 10.27
C ALA A 113 -8.04 0.24 9.68
N THR A 114 -7.90 0.00 8.38
CA THR A 114 -8.69 -1.01 7.65
C THR A 114 -7.84 -2.23 7.31
N GLN A 115 -8.24 -3.41 7.80
CA GLN A 115 -7.54 -4.64 7.48
C GLN A 115 -7.68 -5.04 6.00
N VAL A 116 -6.64 -5.64 5.46
CA VAL A 116 -6.56 -6.18 4.11
C VAL A 116 -6.34 -7.69 4.21
N GLY A 117 -7.30 -8.47 3.72
CA GLY A 117 -7.24 -9.93 3.81
C GLY A 117 -7.39 -10.43 5.25
N ALA A 118 -7.07 -11.70 5.46
CA ALA A 118 -7.08 -12.32 6.78
C ALA A 118 -5.71 -12.19 7.48
N THR A 119 -5.69 -12.32 8.80
CA THR A 119 -4.44 -12.42 9.56
C THR A 119 -3.78 -13.76 9.25
N GLY A 120 -2.55 -13.74 8.75
CA GLY A 120 -1.73 -14.93 8.60
C GLY A 120 -1.26 -15.42 9.97
N ARG A 121 -1.19 -16.74 10.16
CA ARG A 121 -0.72 -17.32 11.42
C ARG A 121 0.20 -18.48 11.13
N HIS A 122 1.41 -18.40 11.68
CA HIS A 122 2.33 -19.53 11.73
C HIS A 122 2.18 -20.26 13.07
N ASP A 123 2.26 -21.59 13.02
CA ASP A 123 2.22 -22.47 14.18
C ASP A 123 3.54 -23.22 14.34
N ALA A 124 4.32 -22.86 15.37
CA ALA A 124 5.57 -23.53 15.70
C ALA A 124 5.37 -25.02 16.04
N ALA A 125 4.21 -25.41 16.59
CA ALA A 125 3.90 -26.80 16.94
C ALA A 125 3.76 -27.70 15.71
N SER A 126 3.55 -27.12 14.52
CA SER A 126 3.45 -27.86 13.26
C SER A 126 4.79 -28.41 12.78
N PHE A 127 5.91 -27.91 13.32
CA PHE A 127 7.27 -28.16 12.85
C PHE A 127 7.51 -27.85 11.37
N GLN A 128 6.58 -27.11 10.74
CA GLN A 128 6.75 -26.62 9.38
C GLN A 128 7.46 -25.26 9.40
N PRO A 129 8.38 -24.99 8.46
CA PRO A 129 8.90 -23.65 8.27
C PRO A 129 7.77 -22.66 7.90
N ALA A 130 8.02 -21.37 8.12
CA ALA A 130 7.03 -20.33 7.87
C ALA A 130 6.92 -19.93 6.38
N ASP A 131 7.87 -20.35 5.53
CA ASP A 131 7.99 -19.99 4.12
C ASP A 131 6.71 -20.24 3.31
N GLY A 132 6.14 -21.45 3.40
CA GLY A 132 4.91 -21.81 2.70
C GLY A 132 3.71 -20.96 3.13
N PRO A 133 3.39 -20.90 4.45
CA PRO A 133 2.35 -20.03 4.97
C PRO A 133 2.54 -18.54 4.63
N VAL A 134 3.78 -18.04 4.68
CA VAL A 134 4.12 -16.66 4.33
C VAL A 134 3.86 -16.38 2.86
N ALA A 135 4.34 -17.23 1.96
CA ALA A 135 4.16 -17.06 0.52
C ALA A 135 2.67 -17.06 0.13
N GLU A 136 1.89 -18.00 0.69
CA GLU A 136 0.45 -18.08 0.42
C GLU A 136 -0.28 -16.85 0.97
N TRP A 137 0.05 -16.42 2.19
CA TRP A 137 -0.53 -15.22 2.77
C TRP A 137 -0.18 -13.95 1.98
N ALA A 138 1.09 -13.77 1.60
CA ALA A 138 1.57 -12.61 0.85
C ALA A 138 0.88 -12.50 -0.51
N LYS A 139 0.67 -13.63 -1.20
CA LYS A 139 -0.12 -13.69 -2.43
C LYS A 139 -1.55 -13.21 -2.21
N GLN A 140 -2.25 -13.75 -1.21
CA GLN A 140 -3.64 -13.35 -0.93
C GLN A 140 -3.74 -11.87 -0.55
N PHE A 141 -2.76 -11.36 0.20
CA PHE A 141 -2.65 -9.95 0.56
C PHE A 141 -2.44 -9.06 -0.67
N ALA A 142 -1.51 -9.41 -1.56
CA ALA A 142 -1.25 -8.69 -2.81
C ALA A 142 -2.47 -8.66 -3.74
N GLU A 143 -3.17 -9.79 -3.88
CA GLU A 143 -4.43 -9.88 -4.63
C GLU A 143 -5.49 -8.96 -3.99
N ALA A 144 -5.64 -8.98 -2.67
CA ALA A 144 -6.62 -8.17 -1.95
C ALA A 144 -6.30 -6.66 -1.93
N LEU A 145 -5.03 -6.28 -2.09
CA LEU A 145 -4.62 -4.90 -2.35
C LEU A 145 -5.03 -4.48 -3.77
N SER A 146 -4.70 -5.31 -4.77
CA SER A 146 -4.96 -5.06 -6.19
C SER A 146 -6.45 -4.95 -6.50
N ASP A 147 -7.27 -5.85 -5.95
CA ASP A 147 -8.71 -5.87 -6.15
C ASP A 147 -9.40 -4.63 -5.57
N ARG A 148 -8.85 -4.06 -4.50
CA ARG A 148 -9.35 -2.81 -3.92
C ARG A 148 -8.89 -1.59 -4.66
N THR A 149 -7.68 -1.59 -5.19
CA THR A 149 -7.25 -0.54 -6.13
C THR A 149 -8.19 -0.51 -7.34
N ARG A 150 -8.61 -1.67 -7.86
CA ARG A 150 -9.60 -1.77 -8.94
C ARG A 150 -11.03 -1.39 -8.54
N ARG A 151 -11.43 -1.55 -7.27
CA ARG A 151 -12.79 -1.19 -6.80
C ARG A 151 -12.89 0.24 -6.26
N GLY A 152 -11.82 0.77 -5.69
CA GLY A 152 -11.69 2.14 -5.18
C GLY A 152 -11.29 3.13 -6.28
N GLY A 153 -10.57 2.67 -7.30
CA GLY A 153 -10.56 3.31 -8.61
C GLY A 153 -11.84 2.92 -9.33
N HIS A 154 -12.93 3.66 -9.12
CA HIS A 154 -13.99 3.68 -10.12
C HIS A 154 -13.30 3.98 -11.45
N GLU A 155 -13.42 3.06 -12.41
CA GLU A 155 -12.85 3.14 -13.75
C GLU A 155 -13.02 4.57 -14.26
N MET A 156 -11.94 5.35 -14.24
CA MET A 156 -11.94 6.64 -14.90
C MET A 156 -12.03 6.32 -16.39
N THR A 157 -13.24 6.43 -16.93
CA THR A 157 -13.47 6.31 -18.37
C THR A 157 -12.49 7.23 -19.10
N ALA A 158 -12.12 6.90 -20.35
CA ALA A 158 -11.28 7.79 -21.15
C ALA A 158 -11.77 9.26 -21.11
N ALA A 159 -13.09 9.45 -21.14
CA ALA A 159 -13.76 10.74 -20.96
C ALA A 159 -13.41 11.49 -19.65
N SER A 160 -13.23 10.76 -18.54
CA SER A 160 -12.89 11.34 -17.24
C SER A 160 -11.39 11.62 -17.10
N ILE A 161 -10.53 10.77 -17.68
CA ILE A 161 -9.07 11.05 -17.78
C ILE A 161 -8.88 12.30 -18.64
N ASP A 162 -9.56 12.40 -19.77
CA ASP A 162 -9.52 13.58 -20.65
C ASP A 162 -9.94 14.86 -19.92
N ARG A 163 -10.99 14.79 -19.08
CA ARG A 163 -11.44 15.93 -18.27
C ARG A 163 -10.47 16.28 -17.14
N GLU A 164 -9.73 15.34 -16.59
CA GLU A 164 -8.71 15.64 -15.58
C GLU A 164 -7.46 16.25 -16.22
N LEU A 165 -7.02 15.69 -17.35
CA LEU A 165 -5.82 16.12 -18.07
C LEU A 165 -6.03 17.48 -18.73
N VAL A 166 -7.20 17.71 -19.32
CA VAL A 166 -7.56 18.97 -19.97
C VAL A 166 -9.00 19.38 -19.66
N PRO A 167 -9.25 19.96 -18.47
CA PRO A 167 -10.58 20.40 -18.07
C PRO A 167 -10.99 21.69 -18.81
N TRP A 168 -11.33 21.59 -20.11
CA TRP A 168 -11.69 22.73 -20.96
C TRP A 168 -12.83 23.59 -20.41
N SER A 169 -13.70 23.01 -19.57
CA SER A 169 -14.83 23.69 -18.91
C SER A 169 -14.46 24.39 -17.61
N ASP A 170 -13.30 24.11 -17.02
CA ASP A 170 -12.89 24.63 -15.72
C ASP A 170 -12.39 26.09 -15.83
N PRO A 171 -12.99 27.04 -15.09
CA PRO A 171 -12.54 28.43 -15.06
C PRO A 171 -11.08 28.62 -14.61
N GLU A 172 -10.57 27.81 -13.68
CA GLU A 172 -9.17 27.89 -13.23
C GLU A 172 -8.21 27.45 -14.32
N PHE A 173 -8.56 26.38 -15.05
CA PHE A 173 -7.79 25.95 -16.22
C PHE A 173 -7.76 27.03 -17.30
N ARG A 174 -8.89 27.69 -17.58
CA ARG A 174 -8.96 28.79 -18.56
C ARG A 174 -8.14 30.01 -18.13
N ASN A 175 -8.10 30.30 -16.84
CA ASN A 175 -7.38 31.44 -16.28
C ASN A 175 -5.88 31.17 -16.15
N ASN A 176 -5.48 29.93 -15.84
CA ASN A 176 -4.09 29.53 -15.66
C ASN A 176 -3.86 28.06 -16.04
N PRO A 177 -3.71 27.74 -17.33
CA PRO A 177 -3.61 26.34 -17.79
C PRO A 177 -2.23 25.70 -17.54
N TYR A 178 -1.22 26.49 -17.17
CA TYR A 178 0.16 26.02 -17.08
C TYR A 178 0.43 24.87 -16.08
N PRO A 179 -0.25 24.76 -14.92
CA PRO A 179 -0.10 23.61 -14.04
C PRO A 179 -0.50 22.29 -14.71
N TRP A 180 -1.62 22.28 -15.44
CA TRP A 180 -2.08 21.12 -16.21
C TRP A 180 -1.13 20.80 -17.37
N TYR A 181 -0.61 21.81 -18.08
CA TYR A 181 0.39 21.58 -19.12
C TYR A 181 1.71 21.01 -18.58
N ARG A 182 2.15 21.44 -17.40
CA ARG A 182 3.35 20.87 -16.76
C ARG A 182 3.16 19.38 -16.49
N ARG A 183 2.00 19.00 -15.95
CA ARG A 183 1.64 17.60 -15.69
C ARG A 183 1.56 16.79 -16.98
N LEU A 184 0.88 17.32 -18.01
CA LEU A 184 0.83 16.71 -19.35
C LEU A 184 2.21 16.48 -19.95
N GLN A 185 3.15 17.41 -19.81
CA GLN A 185 4.50 17.24 -20.35
C GLN A 185 5.32 16.18 -19.62
N GLN A 186 5.04 15.95 -18.33
CA GLN A 186 5.73 14.97 -17.49
C GLN A 186 5.14 13.57 -17.66
N ASP A 187 3.82 13.47 -17.55
CA ASP A 187 3.13 12.19 -17.36
C ASP A 187 2.49 11.67 -18.67
N HIS A 188 2.01 12.59 -19.52
CA HIS A 188 1.24 12.26 -20.72
C HIS A 188 1.66 13.12 -21.94
N PRO A 189 2.94 13.05 -22.37
CA PRO A 189 3.48 13.96 -23.37
C PRO A 189 2.81 13.83 -24.75
N VAL A 190 2.22 12.66 -25.02
CA VAL A 190 1.33 12.37 -26.14
C VAL A 190 0.12 11.63 -25.58
N HIS A 191 -1.07 12.22 -25.71
CA HIS A 191 -2.32 11.64 -25.23
C HIS A 191 -3.36 11.65 -26.34
N LYS A 192 -4.14 10.56 -26.49
CA LYS A 192 -5.24 10.50 -27.46
C LYS A 192 -6.56 10.66 -26.70
N LEU A 193 -7.26 11.75 -26.98
CA LEU A 193 -8.60 12.02 -26.47
C LEU A 193 -9.62 11.02 -27.03
N GLU A 194 -10.74 10.88 -26.34
CA GLU A 194 -11.85 9.99 -26.71
C GLU A 194 -12.41 10.29 -28.11
N ASP A 195 -12.40 11.56 -28.52
CA ASP A 195 -12.83 12.00 -29.85
C ASP A 195 -11.83 11.65 -30.97
N GLY A 196 -10.68 11.06 -30.62
CA GLY A 196 -9.62 10.67 -31.54
C GLY A 196 -8.53 11.73 -31.74
N THR A 197 -8.66 12.90 -31.11
CA THR A 197 -7.67 13.99 -31.17
C THR A 197 -6.41 13.62 -30.40
N TYR A 198 -5.24 13.95 -30.95
CA TYR A 198 -3.96 13.78 -30.24
C TYR A 198 -3.52 15.10 -29.61
N LEU A 199 -3.33 15.09 -28.30
CA LEU A 199 -2.67 16.14 -27.55
C LEU A 199 -1.18 15.84 -27.49
N VAL A 200 -0.37 16.73 -28.06
CA VAL A 200 1.08 16.62 -28.05
C VAL A 200 1.63 17.83 -27.30
N SER A 201 2.11 17.63 -26.09
CA SER A 201 2.46 18.71 -25.16
C SER A 201 3.94 19.09 -25.19
N ARG A 202 4.81 18.23 -25.74
CA ARG A 202 6.25 18.49 -25.91
C ARG A 202 6.61 18.76 -27.36
N TYR A 203 7.39 19.81 -27.59
CA TYR A 203 7.84 20.22 -28.92
C TYR A 203 8.65 19.13 -29.65
N ALA A 204 9.44 18.34 -28.93
CA ALA A 204 10.21 17.23 -29.52
C ALA A 204 9.30 16.19 -30.20
N ASP A 205 8.14 15.92 -29.59
CA ASP A 205 7.17 14.93 -30.07
C ASP A 205 6.35 15.46 -31.25
N VAL A 206 6.12 16.78 -31.33
CA VAL A 206 5.41 17.43 -32.45
C VAL A 206 6.05 17.06 -33.80
N SER A 207 7.38 17.00 -33.87
CA SER A 207 8.11 16.67 -35.10
C SER A 207 7.90 15.23 -35.59
N HIS A 208 7.54 14.31 -34.68
CA HIS A 208 7.22 12.92 -34.98
C HIS A 208 5.77 12.80 -35.50
N PHE A 209 4.82 13.44 -34.83
CA PHE A 209 3.39 13.34 -35.15
C PHE A 209 2.94 14.25 -36.31
N ALA A 210 3.60 15.38 -36.56
CA ALA A 210 3.31 16.25 -37.71
C ALA A 210 3.64 15.63 -39.07
N LYS A 211 4.36 14.49 -39.10
CA LYS A 211 4.64 13.72 -40.33
C LYS A 211 3.54 12.72 -40.67
N LEU A 212 2.58 12.50 -39.77
CA LEU A 212 1.44 11.62 -40.00
C LEU A 212 0.28 12.42 -40.64
N PRO A 213 -0.38 11.90 -41.68
CA PRO A 213 -1.37 12.64 -42.49
C PRO A 213 -2.72 12.92 -41.78
N ILE A 214 -2.80 12.89 -40.44
CA ILE A 214 -4.08 12.87 -39.69
C ILE A 214 -4.27 14.07 -38.74
N MET A 215 -3.35 15.04 -38.66
CA MET A 215 -3.64 16.24 -37.85
C MET A 215 -4.65 17.17 -38.55
N SER A 216 -5.93 17.07 -38.16
CA SER A 216 -6.89 18.17 -38.30
C SER A 216 -6.66 19.14 -37.16
N VAL A 217 -6.16 20.34 -37.49
CA VAL A 217 -6.26 21.49 -36.60
C VAL A 217 -7.52 22.22 -37.06
N GLU A 218 -8.62 22.12 -36.32
CA GLU A 218 -9.77 23.00 -36.56
C GLU A 218 -9.50 24.34 -35.87
N PRO A 219 -9.45 25.46 -36.62
CA PRO A 219 -9.52 26.78 -36.03
C PRO A 219 -10.97 27.29 -36.11
N ARG A 220 -11.57 27.60 -34.96
CA ARG A 220 -12.33 28.84 -34.72
C ARG A 220 -12.76 28.98 -33.26
#